data_AF-A0AAP2DS93-F1
#
_entry.id   AF-A0AAP2DS93-F1
#
_cell.length_a   1.000
_cell.length_b   1.000
_cell.length_c   1.000
_cell.angle_alpha   90.00
_cell.angle_beta   90.00
_cell.angle_gamma   90.00
#
_symmetry.space_group_name_H-M   'P 1'
#
loop_
_entity.id
_entity.type
_entity.pdbx_description
1 polymer ?
#
loop_
_entity_poly.entity_id
_entity_poly.type
_entity_poly.pdbx_seq_one_letter_code
_entity_poly.pdbx_strand_id
1 'polypeptide(L)'
;PPATQPTSSAASDVNKRHIFLTALITNAAAVSIVFPIAMSMAEQMHLSYTPFFVAIAYAASGDFMTPIGYQTNLMVYGPGGYTFKDFLRVGGPLTVLYTVICIGFIAYYYNLI
;
A
#
# COMPACT_ATOMS: atom_id res chain seq x y z
N PRO A 1 -22.07 -40.28 -1.32
CA PRO A 1 -22.38 -39.02 -0.60
C PRO A 1 -22.12 -37.81 -1.51
N PRO A 2 -23.16 -37.01 -1.84
CA PRO A 2 -22.95 -35.80 -2.62
C PRO A 2 -22.11 -34.83 -1.78
N ALA A 3 -21.00 -34.34 -2.32
CA ALA A 3 -20.19 -33.32 -1.67
C ALA A 3 -21.08 -32.10 -1.39
N THR A 4 -21.35 -31.80 -0.13
CA THR A 4 -22.11 -30.62 0.29
C THR A 4 -21.36 -29.39 -0.21
N GLN A 5 -21.88 -28.75 -1.27
CA GLN A 5 -21.28 -27.54 -1.82
C GLN A 5 -21.16 -26.48 -0.71
N PRO A 6 -20.01 -25.78 -0.60
CA PRO A 6 -19.82 -24.79 0.45
C PRO A 6 -20.93 -23.73 0.34
N THR A 7 -21.59 -23.44 1.46
CA THR A 7 -22.63 -22.43 1.53
C THR A 7 -22.07 -21.09 1.04
N SER A 8 -22.87 -20.32 0.28
CA SER A 8 -22.46 -19.05 -0.34
C SER A 8 -21.74 -18.09 0.64
N SER A 9 -22.11 -18.11 1.92
CA SER A 9 -21.46 -17.32 2.99
C SER A 9 -20.01 -17.76 3.25
N ALA A 10 -19.76 -19.07 3.40
CA ALA A 10 -18.44 -19.61 3.72
C ALA A 10 -17.43 -19.41 2.58
N ALA A 11 -17.89 -19.52 1.32
CA ALA A 11 -17.07 -19.21 0.15
C ALA A 11 -16.68 -17.71 0.11
N SER A 12 -17.60 -16.81 0.51
CA SER A 12 -17.31 -15.38 0.59
C SER A 12 -16.25 -15.05 1.64
N ASP A 13 -16.27 -15.75 2.78
CA ASP A 13 -15.34 -15.50 3.89
C ASP A 13 -13.92 -15.98 3.58
N VAL A 14 -13.80 -17.13 2.92
CA VAL A 14 -12.50 -17.62 2.41
C VAL A 14 -11.91 -16.65 1.40
N ASN A 15 -12.72 -16.12 0.48
CA ASN A 15 -12.26 -15.16 -0.52
C ASN A 15 -11.80 -13.84 0.11
N LYS A 16 -12.54 -13.28 1.07
CA LYS A 16 -12.14 -12.06 1.80
C LYS A 16 -10.80 -12.23 2.52
N ARG A 17 -10.60 -13.37 3.19
CA ARG A 17 -9.34 -13.69 3.88
C ARG A 17 -8.18 -13.81 2.89
N HIS A 18 -8.39 -14.48 1.76
CA HIS A 18 -7.37 -14.59 0.72
C HIS A 18 -6.96 -13.21 0.18
N ILE A 19 -7.92 -12.35 -0.15
CA ILE A 19 -7.66 -10.99 -0.65
C ILE A 19 -6.86 -10.17 0.38
N PHE A 20 -7.25 -10.22 1.66
CA PHE A 20 -6.54 -9.51 2.73
C PHE A 20 -5.09 -9.98 2.89
N LEU A 21 -4.86 -11.30 2.91
CA LEU A 21 -3.52 -11.87 3.03
C LEU A 21 -2.64 -11.51 1.82
N THR A 22 -3.18 -11.60 0.61
CA THR A 22 -2.45 -11.24 -0.62
C THR A 22 -2.05 -9.77 -0.61
N ALA A 23 -2.95 -8.85 -0.24
CA ALA A 23 -2.62 -7.42 -0.13
C ALA A 23 -1.50 -7.16 0.88
N LEU A 24 -1.55 -7.80 2.06
CA LEU A 24 -0.54 -7.65 3.10
C LEU A 24 0.83 -8.21 2.66
N ILE A 25 0.84 -9.38 2.02
CA ILE A 25 2.06 -10.01 1.51
C ILE A 25 2.68 -9.17 0.38
N THR A 26 1.88 -8.65 -0.55
CA THR A 26 2.39 -7.81 -1.65
C THR A 26 3.04 -6.53 -1.15
N ASN A 27 2.45 -5.85 -0.16
CA ASN A 27 3.03 -4.64 0.42
C ASN A 27 4.35 -4.96 1.17
N ALA A 28 4.36 -6.01 2.00
CA ALA A 28 5.57 -6.45 2.68
C ALA A 28 6.69 -6.89 1.72
N ALA A 29 6.34 -7.55 0.61
CA ALA A 29 7.27 -7.94 -0.45
C ALA A 29 7.83 -6.72 -1.20
N ALA A 30 7.00 -5.70 -1.47
CA ALA A 30 7.49 -4.46 -2.07
C ALA A 30 8.51 -3.77 -1.15
N VAL A 31 8.22 -3.67 0.16
CA VAL A 31 9.14 -3.10 1.15
C VAL A 31 10.46 -3.87 1.20
N SER A 32 10.42 -5.21 1.22
CA SER A 32 11.64 -6.02 1.30
C SER A 32 12.53 -5.91 0.06
N ILE A 33 11.95 -5.66 -1.12
CA ILE A 33 12.68 -5.40 -2.37
C ILE A 33 13.32 -4.00 -2.36
N VAL A 34 12.59 -2.99 -1.87
CA VAL A 34 13.05 -1.58 -1.89
C VAL A 34 14.06 -1.29 -0.78
N PHE A 35 13.96 -1.97 0.35
CA PHE A 35 14.84 -1.78 1.51
C PHE A 35 16.35 -1.84 1.21
N PRO A 36 16.89 -2.88 0.54
CA PRO A 36 18.32 -2.93 0.21
C PRO A 36 18.75 -1.83 -0.76
N ILE A 37 17.87 -1.44 -1.70
CA ILE A 37 18.14 -0.35 -2.65
C ILE A 37 18.32 0.97 -1.89
N ALA A 38 17.41 1.25 -0.96
CA ALA A 38 17.47 2.45 -0.14
C ALA A 38 18.70 2.49 0.78
N MET A 39 19.13 1.34 1.30
CA MET A 39 20.38 1.22 2.06
C MET A 39 21.59 1.59 1.19
N SER A 40 21.70 1.03 -0.01
CA SER A 40 22.80 1.35 -0.93
C SER A 40 22.79 2.82 -1.38
N MET A 41 21.62 3.45 -1.48
CA MET A 41 21.51 4.89 -1.79
C MET A 41 21.98 5.76 -0.63
N ALA A 42 21.61 5.41 0.61
CA ALA A 42 22.07 6.13 1.80
C ALA A 42 23.60 6.06 1.95
N GLU A 43 24.21 4.89 1.67
CA GLU A 43 25.67 4.71 1.65
C GLU A 43 26.34 5.63 0.64
N GLN A 44 25.84 5.66 -0.59
CA GLN A 44 26.38 6.50 -1.68
C GLN A 44 26.29 8.00 -1.37
N MET A 45 25.25 8.41 -0.66
CA MET A 45 25.03 9.81 -0.29
C MET A 45 25.69 10.19 1.05
N HIS A 46 26.37 9.25 1.73
CA HIS A 46 26.91 9.42 3.08
C HIS A 46 25.88 9.94 4.10
N LEU A 47 24.60 9.58 3.90
CA LEU A 47 23.48 9.98 4.75
C LEU A 47 23.12 8.84 5.71
N SER A 48 22.45 9.19 6.81
CA SER A 48 21.86 8.18 7.68
C SER A 48 20.78 7.39 6.93
N TYR A 49 20.69 6.09 7.21
CA TYR A 49 19.64 5.20 6.68
C TYR A 49 18.24 5.52 7.22
N THR A 50 18.16 6.15 8.40
CA THR A 50 16.91 6.45 9.09
C THR A 50 15.88 7.19 8.23
N PRO A 51 16.18 8.32 7.57
CA PRO A 51 15.23 9.02 6.70
C PRO A 51 14.70 8.16 5.56
N PHE A 52 15.53 7.30 4.98
CA PHE A 52 15.12 6.41 3.88
C PHE A 52 14.15 5.32 4.36
N PHE A 53 14.42 4.70 5.52
CA PHE A 53 13.51 3.70 6.08
C PHE A 53 12.19 4.30 6.54
N VAL A 54 12.22 5.51 7.12
CA VAL A 54 11.01 6.26 7.46
C VAL A 54 10.21 6.59 6.20
N ALA A 55 10.87 6.99 5.10
CA ALA A 55 10.20 7.24 3.84
C ALA A 55 9.52 5.98 3.28
N ILE A 56 10.18 4.82 3.34
CA ILE A 56 9.59 3.54 2.92
C ILE A 56 8.39 3.18 3.80
N ALA A 57 8.48 3.36 5.12
CA ALA A 57 7.39 3.05 6.05
C ALA A 57 6.13 3.91 5.79
N TYR A 58 6.32 5.22 5.52
CA TYR A 58 5.23 6.10 5.12
C TYR A 58 4.66 5.72 3.75
N ALA A 59 5.52 5.44 2.76
CA ALA A 59 5.07 5.00 1.44
C ALA A 59 4.24 3.70 1.50
N ALA A 60 4.67 2.72 2.32
CA ALA A 60 3.94 1.47 2.55
C ALA A 60 2.56 1.69 3.21
N SER A 61 2.40 2.76 3.99
CA SER A 61 1.14 3.12 4.63
C SER A 61 0.17 3.84 3.69
N GLY A 62 0.68 4.46 2.61
CA GLY A 62 -0.06 5.32 1.67
C GLY A 62 -0.59 4.63 0.41
N ASP A 63 -1.05 3.38 0.49
CA ASP A 63 -1.60 2.64 -0.67
C ASP A 63 -3.04 3.07 -0.98
N PHE A 64 -3.18 4.27 -1.54
CA PHE A 64 -4.47 4.85 -1.95
C PHE A 64 -4.82 4.60 -3.42
N MET A 65 -3.86 4.14 -4.23
CA MET A 65 -4.05 3.95 -5.67
C MET A 65 -4.79 2.67 -6.02
N THR A 66 -4.73 1.64 -5.18
CA THR A 66 -5.35 0.35 -5.50
C THR A 66 -6.60 0.10 -4.64
N PRO A 67 -7.75 -0.24 -5.25
CA PRO A 67 -8.94 -0.62 -4.50
C PRO A 67 -8.73 -1.95 -3.75
N ILE A 68 -7.88 -2.84 -4.26
CA ILE A 68 -7.55 -4.12 -3.63
C ILE A 68 -6.66 -3.95 -2.39
N GLY A 69 -5.90 -2.85 -2.30
CA GLY A 69 -4.97 -2.59 -1.20
C GLY A 69 -5.63 -2.43 0.17
N TYR A 70 -6.92 -2.06 0.23
CA TYR A 70 -7.62 -1.85 1.50
C TYR A 70 -9.07 -2.37 1.52
N GLN A 71 -9.43 -3.06 2.61
CA GLN A 71 -10.78 -3.59 2.85
C GLN A 71 -11.85 -2.49 2.85
N THR A 72 -11.51 -1.27 3.28
CA THR A 72 -12.40 -0.11 3.27
C THR A 72 -12.65 0.42 1.84
N ASN A 73 -11.62 0.48 0.99
CA ASN A 73 -11.77 0.85 -0.41
C ASN A 73 -12.69 -0.12 -1.16
N LEU A 74 -12.62 -1.41 -0.83
CA LEU A 74 -13.54 -2.44 -1.34
C LEU A 74 -14.98 -2.27 -0.84
N MET A 75 -15.18 -1.82 0.41
CA MET A 75 -16.53 -1.57 0.96
C MET A 75 -17.27 -0.44 0.24
N VAL A 76 -16.54 0.52 -0.33
CA VAL A 76 -17.14 1.58 -1.18
C VAL A 76 -17.15 1.21 -2.66
N TYR A 77 -16.21 0.38 -3.13
CA TYR A 77 -16.14 -0.06 -4.53
C TYR A 77 -17.42 -0.77 -4.99
N GLY A 78 -17.93 -1.73 -4.21
CA GLY A 78 -19.11 -2.52 -4.59
C GLY A 78 -20.45 -1.76 -4.52
N PRO A 79 -20.90 -1.32 -3.32
CA PRO A 79 -22.17 -0.61 -3.14
C PRO A 79 -22.18 0.80 -3.71
N GLY A 80 -21.01 1.45 -3.84
CA GLY A 80 -20.88 2.82 -4.31
C GLY A 80 -20.82 2.98 -5.83
N GLY A 81 -20.76 1.88 -6.60
CA GLY A 81 -20.73 1.93 -8.07
C GLY A 81 -19.45 2.52 -8.67
N TYR A 82 -18.38 2.63 -7.89
CA TYR A 82 -17.09 3.16 -8.35
C TYR A 82 -16.37 2.15 -9.24
N THR A 83 -15.78 2.63 -10.33
CA THR A 83 -14.93 1.79 -11.19
C THR A 83 -13.46 1.85 -10.75
N PHE A 84 -12.66 0.87 -11.17
CA PHE A 84 -11.21 0.86 -10.88
C PHE A 84 -10.51 2.14 -11.36
N LYS A 85 -11.01 2.74 -12.45
CA LYS A 85 -10.55 4.03 -12.97
C LYS A 85 -10.85 5.21 -12.04
N ASP A 86 -11.95 5.18 -11.29
CA ASP A 86 -12.29 6.26 -10.35
C ASP A 86 -11.33 6.25 -9.16
N PHE A 87 -10.98 5.05 -8.67
CA PHE A 87 -9.95 4.88 -7.64
C PHE A 87 -8.57 5.33 -8.13
N LEU A 88 -8.18 5.01 -9.36
CA LEU A 88 -6.92 5.53 -9.91
C LEU A 88 -6.94 7.05 -10.11
N ARG A 89 -8.08 7.60 -10.56
CA ARG A 89 -8.21 9.03 -10.89
C ARG A 89 -8.20 9.93 -9.66
N VAL A 90 -8.77 9.47 -8.55
CA VAL A 90 -8.80 10.22 -7.28
C VAL A 90 -7.60 9.82 -6.40
N GLY A 91 -7.30 8.52 -6.32
CA GLY A 91 -6.19 7.99 -5.53
C GLY A 91 -4.82 8.40 -6.06
N GLY A 92 -4.63 8.47 -7.38
CA GLY A 92 -3.37 8.89 -7.99
C GLY A 92 -2.90 10.29 -7.54
N PRO A 93 -3.71 11.35 -7.74
CA PRO A 93 -3.39 12.69 -7.25
C PRO A 93 -3.16 12.75 -5.75
N LEU A 94 -3.96 12.00 -4.98
CA LEU A 94 -3.84 11.96 -3.52
C LEU A 94 -2.55 11.29 -3.07
N THR A 95 -2.15 10.18 -3.69
CA THR A 95 -0.87 9.50 -3.45
C THR A 95 0.31 10.38 -3.80
N VAL A 96 0.24 11.13 -4.90
CA VAL A 96 1.29 12.10 -5.26
C VAL A 96 1.40 13.19 -4.21
N LEU A 97 0.27 13.80 -3.82
CA LEU A 97 0.25 14.83 -2.78
C LEU A 97 0.81 14.32 -1.45
N TYR A 98 0.36 13.14 -1.02
CA TYR A 98 0.86 12.46 0.18
C TYR A 98 2.37 12.22 0.12
N THR A 99 2.86 11.71 -1.00
CA THR A 99 4.29 11.43 -1.20
C THR A 99 5.12 12.70 -1.12
N VAL A 100 4.66 13.80 -1.76
CA VAL A 100 5.35 15.10 -1.71
C VAL A 100 5.40 15.65 -0.27
N ILE A 101 4.28 15.56 0.47
CA ILE A 101 4.22 16.02 1.87
C ILE A 101 5.15 15.18 2.76
N CYS A 102 5.12 13.85 2.64
CA CYS A 102 5.97 12.96 3.41
C CYS A 102 7.45 13.20 3.13
N ILE A 103 7.86 13.27 1.86
CA ILE A 103 9.25 13.52 1.49
C ILE A 103 9.69 14.91 1.98
N GLY A 104 8.86 15.94 1.79
CA GLY A 104 9.16 17.30 2.26
C GLY A 104 9.32 17.37 3.79
N PHE A 105 8.44 16.70 4.53
CA PHE A 105 8.52 16.63 5.99
C PHE A 105 9.78 15.90 6.46
N ILE A 106 10.12 14.76 5.84
CA ILE A 106 11.34 14.00 6.16
C ILE A 106 12.58 14.85 5.85
N ALA A 107 12.63 15.50 4.68
CA ALA A 107 13.75 16.35 4.30
C ALA A 107 13.95 17.51 5.28
N TYR A 108 12.87 18.17 5.70
CA TYR A 108 12.91 19.25 6.69
C TYR A 108 13.34 18.75 8.08
N TYR A 109 12.74 17.66 8.58
CA TYR A 109 13.02 17.13 9.91
C TYR A 109 14.47 16.65 10.06
N TYR A 110 15.01 16.00 9.03
CA TYR A 110 16.40 15.51 9.02
C TYR A 110 17.41 16.54 8.48
N ASN A 111 16.99 17.78 8.20
CA ASN A 111 17.87 18.85 7.68
C ASN A 111 18.66 18.43 6.40
N LEU A 112 18.00 17.70 5.49
CA LEU A 112 18.58 17.35 4.18
C LEU A 112 18.55 18.52 3.18
N ILE A 113 17.76 19.56 3.50
CA ILE A 113 17.61 20.85 2.80
C ILE A 113 17.78 21.93 3.86
#